data_AF-A0A8T5H9I4-F1
#
_entry.id   AF-A0A8T5H9I4-F1
#
_cell.length_a   1.000
_cell.length_b   1.000
_cell.length_c   1.000
_cell.angle_alpha   90.00
_cell.angle_beta   90.00
_cell.angle_gamma   90.00
#
_symmetry.space_group_name_H-M   'P 1'
#
loop_
_entity.id
_entity.type
_entity.pdbx_description
1 polymer ?
#
loop_
_entity_poly.entity_id
_entity_poly.type
_entity_poly.pdbx_seq_one_letter_code
_entity_poly.pdbx_strand_id
1 'polypeptide(L)'
;MTGLDSKWSKQPKPSISDKINDTIKPKGPLKPRVQDGIKKLQLQIKKLDSMLTSLQERDAKLFQRIVNATQNHDTQTSKVLGNELAEVRKVTKILSSARIALEQIELRLSTCNDLGDTVVAMIPTMGLMKNLKSSLGKVMPGAEQEIGQMAEMLGGFMTESFSGDSAFGLDATTNAESDKILREASAVAESSTGEMFPSVPSSSQQASSSKFL
;
A
#
# COMPACT_ATOMS: atom_id res chain seq x y z
N MET A 1 -12.00 -54.72 37.60
CA MET A 1 -12.12 -53.25 37.49
C MET A 1 -10.72 -52.66 37.34
N THR A 2 -10.60 -51.54 36.62
CA THR A 2 -9.38 -50.77 36.24
C THR A 2 -8.62 -51.37 35.05
N GLY A 3 -8.31 -50.68 33.95
CA GLY A 3 -8.54 -49.29 33.52
C GLY A 3 -8.24 -49.22 32.01
N LEU A 4 -8.99 -48.37 31.30
CA LEU A 4 -9.13 -48.30 29.84
C LEU A 4 -8.49 -46.99 29.35
N ASP A 5 -7.22 -46.72 29.68
CA ASP A 5 -6.73 -45.33 29.71
C ASP A 5 -5.33 -45.12 29.11
N SER A 6 -5.01 -45.70 27.95
CA SER A 6 -3.78 -45.25 27.24
C SER A 6 -3.78 -45.57 25.76
N LYS A 7 -4.40 -44.71 24.96
CA LYS A 7 -3.91 -44.25 23.65
C LYS A 7 -4.85 -43.20 23.07
N TRP A 8 -5.04 -42.14 23.84
CA TRP A 8 -5.58 -40.88 23.33
C TRP A 8 -4.46 -40.19 22.53
N SER A 9 -4.82 -39.74 21.35
CA SER A 9 -3.96 -39.17 20.32
C SER A 9 -3.22 -37.92 20.82
N LYS A 10 -1.88 -37.94 20.71
CA LYS A 10 -1.10 -36.70 20.69
C LYS A 10 -1.38 -36.02 19.35
N GLN A 11 -2.20 -34.98 19.36
CA GLN A 11 -2.34 -34.06 18.23
C GLN A 11 -0.97 -33.39 17.96
N PRO A 12 -0.42 -33.47 16.74
CA PRO A 12 0.83 -32.77 16.42
C PRO A 12 0.56 -31.25 16.42
N LYS A 13 1.29 -30.53 17.27
CA LYS A 13 1.31 -29.06 17.24
C LYS A 13 2.02 -28.62 15.95
N PRO A 14 1.42 -27.73 15.13
CA PRO A 14 2.09 -27.24 13.93
C PRO A 14 3.34 -26.44 14.34
N SER A 15 4.46 -26.80 13.71
CA SER A 15 5.76 -26.18 13.92
C SER A 15 5.74 -24.75 13.40
N ILE A 16 6.30 -23.82 14.16
CA ILE A 16 6.39 -22.39 13.81
C ILE A 16 7.19 -22.19 12.51
N SER A 17 8.02 -23.17 12.13
CA SER A 17 8.76 -23.18 10.86
C SER A 17 7.87 -23.21 9.61
N ASP A 18 6.65 -23.73 9.69
CA ASP A 18 5.78 -23.86 8.51
C ASP A 18 5.10 -22.53 8.14
N LYS A 19 4.98 -21.59 9.07
CA LYS A 19 4.37 -20.27 8.82
C LYS A 19 5.33 -19.26 8.17
N ILE A 20 6.63 -19.52 8.19
CA ILE A 20 7.63 -18.57 7.71
C ILE A 20 7.94 -18.78 6.22
N ASN A 21 7.68 -19.98 5.70
CA ASN A 21 7.96 -20.32 4.29
C ASN A 21 6.85 -19.86 3.31
N ASP A 22 5.68 -19.46 3.81
CA ASP A 22 4.54 -19.02 2.99
C ASP A 22 4.65 -17.54 2.53
N THR A 23 5.71 -16.85 2.93
CA THR A 23 5.99 -15.45 2.55
C THR A 23 6.89 -15.34 1.32
N ILE A 24 7.46 -16.46 0.82
CA ILE A 24 8.40 -16.48 -0.31
C ILE A 24 7.92 -17.47 -1.39
N LYS A 25 6.63 -17.39 -1.73
CA LYS A 25 6.15 -17.87 -3.03
C LYS A 25 5.60 -16.68 -3.79
N PRO A 26 6.01 -16.45 -5.06
CA PRO A 26 5.37 -15.46 -5.90
C PRO A 26 3.89 -15.85 -5.97
N LYS A 27 3.06 -15.04 -5.31
CA LYS A 27 1.64 -15.29 -5.14
C LYS A 27 0.97 -14.96 -6.48
N GLY A 28 1.02 -15.89 -7.44
CA GLY A 28 0.38 -15.79 -8.74
C GLY A 28 0.75 -14.53 -9.55
N PRO A 29 0.14 -14.33 -10.74
CA PRO A 29 0.35 -13.10 -11.49
C PRO A 29 -0.26 -11.89 -10.75
N LEU A 30 0.39 -10.73 -10.82
CA LEU A 30 -0.04 -9.47 -10.18
C LEU A 30 -1.47 -9.05 -10.59
N LYS A 31 -1.78 -9.16 -11.88
CA LYS A 31 -3.04 -8.68 -12.48
C LYS A 31 -4.32 -9.27 -11.84
N PRO A 32 -4.49 -10.60 -11.71
CA PRO A 32 -5.67 -11.16 -11.05
C PRO A 32 -5.80 -10.74 -9.57
N ARG A 33 -4.68 -10.55 -8.85
CA ARG A 33 -4.72 -10.10 -7.45
C ARG A 33 -5.14 -8.65 -7.30
N VAL A 34 -4.70 -7.78 -8.21
CA VAL A 34 -5.16 -6.39 -8.27
C VAL A 34 -6.65 -6.33 -8.57
N GLN A 35 -7.14 -7.12 -9.53
CA GLN A 35 -8.58 -7.22 -9.83
C GLN A 35 -9.39 -7.72 -8.63
N ASP A 36 -8.89 -8.71 -7.89
CA ASP A 36 -9.55 -9.17 -6.67
C ASP A 36 -9.55 -8.11 -5.57
N GLY A 37 -8.49 -7.30 -5.48
CA GLY A 37 -8.43 -6.13 -4.60
C GLY A 37 -9.46 -5.06 -4.93
N ILE A 38 -9.58 -4.73 -6.21
CA ILE A 38 -10.59 -3.79 -6.71
C ILE A 38 -12.00 -4.29 -6.36
N LYS A 39 -12.31 -5.57 -6.61
CA LYS A 39 -13.60 -6.17 -6.23
C LYS A 39 -13.88 -6.08 -4.73
N LYS A 40 -12.88 -6.36 -3.89
CA LYS A 40 -13.01 -6.24 -2.42
C LYS A 40 -13.28 -4.79 -2.00
N LEU A 41 -12.57 -3.82 -2.58
CA LEU A 41 -12.79 -2.40 -2.32
C LEU A 41 -14.21 -1.99 -2.70
N GLN A 42 -14.67 -2.37 -3.88
CA GLN A 42 -16.03 -2.08 -4.35
C GLN A 42 -17.10 -2.67 -3.42
N LEU A 43 -16.89 -3.89 -2.89
CA LEU A 43 -17.79 -4.49 -1.91
C LEU A 43 -17.86 -3.67 -0.63
N GLN A 44 -16.71 -3.21 -0.11
CA GLN A 44 -16.68 -2.41 1.11
C GLN A 44 -17.27 -1.00 0.90
N ILE A 45 -17.07 -0.39 -0.27
CA ILE A 45 -17.71 0.88 -0.64
C ILE A 45 -19.24 0.72 -0.61
N LYS A 46 -19.79 -0.31 -1.26
CA LYS A 46 -21.23 -0.61 -1.23
C LYS A 46 -21.76 -0.84 0.18
N LYS A 47 -20.98 -1.50 1.04
CA LYS A 47 -21.33 -1.69 2.45
C LYS A 47 -21.38 -0.36 3.20
N LEU A 48 -20.42 0.53 2.97
CA LEU A 48 -20.41 1.89 3.54
C LEU A 48 -21.62 2.69 3.06
N ASP A 49 -21.98 2.61 1.77
CA ASP A 49 -23.18 3.27 1.23
C ASP A 49 -24.44 2.84 1.96
N SER A 50 -24.63 1.53 2.14
CA SER A 50 -25.79 1.00 2.88
C SER A 50 -25.84 1.51 4.33
N MET A 51 -24.70 1.56 5.01
CA MET A 51 -24.62 2.08 6.37
C MET A 51 -24.90 3.59 6.44
N LEU A 52 -24.39 4.36 5.47
CA LEU A 52 -24.64 5.80 5.38
C LEU A 52 -26.14 6.11 5.19
N THR A 53 -26.82 5.38 4.30
CA THR A 53 -28.27 5.50 4.14
C THR A 53 -29.00 5.18 5.45
N SER A 54 -28.61 4.10 6.13
CA SER A 54 -29.21 3.72 7.42
C SER A 54 -28.98 4.75 8.52
N LEU A 55 -27.83 5.44 8.53
CA LEU A 55 -27.55 6.53 9.47
C LEU A 55 -28.36 7.78 9.16
N GLN A 56 -28.56 8.12 7.87
CA GLN A 56 -29.43 9.23 7.46
C GLN A 56 -30.88 9.01 7.89
N GLU A 57 -31.41 7.79 7.72
CA GLU A 57 -32.74 7.44 8.21
C GLU A 57 -32.85 7.56 9.74
N ARG A 58 -31.80 7.14 10.47
CA ARG A 58 -31.76 7.30 11.94
C ARG A 58 -31.69 8.76 12.36
N ASP A 59 -30.92 9.59 11.67
CA ASP A 59 -30.84 11.04 11.90
C ASP A 59 -32.24 11.67 11.82
N ALA A 60 -32.95 11.42 10.72
CA ALA A 60 -34.30 11.94 10.51
C ALA A 60 -35.29 11.48 11.59
N LYS A 61 -35.26 10.20 11.97
CA LYS A 61 -36.12 9.64 13.03
C LYS A 61 -35.81 10.26 14.40
N LEU A 62 -34.54 10.38 14.76
CA LEU A 62 -34.13 11.01 16.02
C LEU A 62 -34.55 12.49 16.05
N PHE A 63 -34.35 13.21 14.95
CA PHE A 63 -34.74 14.60 14.83
C PHE A 63 -36.25 14.80 15.02
N GLN A 64 -37.09 13.98 14.38
CA GLN A 64 -38.53 14.02 14.59
C GLN A 64 -38.93 13.75 16.05
N ARG A 65 -38.27 12.79 16.72
CA ARG A 65 -38.52 12.50 18.14
C ARG A 65 -38.08 13.63 19.06
N ILE A 66 -36.97 14.32 18.76
CA ILE A 66 -36.52 15.52 19.49
C ILE A 66 -37.58 16.62 19.38
N VAL A 67 -38.11 16.87 18.18
CA VAL A 67 -39.17 17.87 17.97
C VAL A 67 -40.41 17.54 18.80
N ASN A 68 -40.86 16.28 18.79
CA ASN A 68 -42.02 15.85 19.59
C ASN A 68 -41.76 16.01 21.11
N ALA A 69 -40.61 15.57 21.61
CA ALA A 69 -40.24 15.74 23.02
C ALA A 69 -40.18 17.22 23.43
N THR A 70 -39.64 18.07 22.55
CA THR A 70 -39.58 19.53 22.76
C THR A 70 -40.98 20.16 22.84
N GLN A 71 -41.89 19.76 21.94
CA GLN A 71 -43.28 20.24 21.92
C GLN A 71 -44.05 19.84 23.19
N ASN A 72 -43.77 18.65 23.73
CA ASN A 72 -44.36 18.16 24.97
C ASN A 72 -43.66 18.69 26.23
N HIS A 73 -42.73 19.64 26.08
CA HIS A 73 -41.90 20.18 27.16
C HIS A 73 -41.08 19.13 27.93
N ASP A 74 -40.82 17.96 27.33
CA ASP A 74 -39.95 16.92 27.86
C ASP A 74 -38.47 17.25 27.55
N THR A 75 -37.92 18.14 28.36
CA THR A 75 -36.55 18.65 28.24
C THR A 75 -35.49 17.57 28.44
N GLN A 76 -35.74 16.56 29.29
CA GLN A 76 -34.80 15.48 29.56
C GLN A 76 -34.67 14.58 28.34
N THR A 77 -35.80 14.10 27.79
CA THR A 77 -35.80 13.25 26.59
C THR A 77 -35.21 13.99 25.39
N SER A 78 -35.58 15.26 25.19
CA SER A 78 -35.02 16.08 24.11
C SER A 78 -33.49 16.19 24.20
N LYS A 79 -32.94 16.38 25.40
CA LYS A 79 -31.49 16.49 25.60
C LYS A 79 -30.76 15.18 25.32
N VAL A 80 -31.29 14.05 25.81
CA VAL A 80 -30.69 12.73 25.58
C VAL A 80 -30.72 12.37 24.09
N LEU A 81 -31.86 12.55 23.41
CA LEU A 81 -31.98 12.29 21.99
C LEU A 81 -31.08 13.23 21.15
N GLY A 82 -30.89 14.48 21.59
CA GLY A 82 -29.97 15.42 20.96
C GLY A 82 -28.51 14.95 21.01
N ASN A 83 -28.06 14.40 22.14
CA ASN A 83 -26.73 13.82 22.26
C ASN A 83 -26.54 12.61 21.34
N GLU A 84 -27.55 11.73 21.26
CA GLU A 84 -27.52 10.58 20.36
C GLU A 84 -27.43 11.02 18.88
N LEU A 85 -28.23 12.03 18.50
CA LEU A 85 -28.18 12.59 17.15
C LEU A 85 -26.80 13.16 16.80
N ALA A 86 -26.14 13.81 17.77
CA ALA A 86 -24.78 14.33 17.58
C ALA A 86 -23.77 13.20 17.31
N GLU A 87 -23.85 12.08 18.05
CA GLU A 87 -22.99 10.92 17.82
C GLU A 87 -23.30 10.22 16.48
N VAL A 88 -24.58 10.09 16.09
CA VAL A 88 -24.98 9.58 14.77
C VAL A 88 -24.35 10.40 13.64
N ARG A 89 -24.36 11.72 13.74
CA ARG A 89 -23.75 12.62 12.74
C ARG A 89 -22.23 12.49 12.70
N LYS A 90 -21.60 12.33 13.86
CA LYS A 90 -20.14 12.11 13.97
C LYS A 90 -19.73 10.80 13.31
N VAL A 91 -20.46 9.71 13.57
CA VAL A 91 -20.24 8.42 12.89
C VAL A 91 -20.45 8.55 11.38
N THR A 92 -21.52 9.25 10.95
CA THR A 92 -21.80 9.51 9.53
C THR A 92 -20.62 10.21 8.84
N LYS A 93 -20.02 11.22 9.48
CA LYS A 93 -18.85 11.94 8.94
C LYS A 93 -17.62 11.03 8.81
N ILE A 94 -17.39 10.13 9.77
CA ILE A 94 -16.28 9.18 9.74
C ILE A 94 -16.48 8.17 8.60
N LEU A 95 -17.68 7.59 8.46
CA LEU A 95 -17.97 6.64 7.38
C LEU A 95 -17.95 7.30 5.99
N SER A 96 -18.41 8.54 5.87
CA SER A 96 -18.37 9.30 4.61
C SER A 96 -16.93 9.57 4.17
N SER A 97 -16.09 10.05 5.10
CA SER A 97 -14.66 10.24 4.83
C SER A 97 -13.99 8.93 4.38
N ALA A 98 -14.40 7.82 5.00
CA ALA A 98 -13.85 6.52 4.68
C ALA A 98 -14.28 5.98 3.32
N ARG A 99 -15.55 6.17 2.96
CA ARG A 99 -16.07 5.83 1.63
C ARG A 99 -15.25 6.52 0.54
N ILE A 100 -15.04 7.84 0.68
CA ILE A 100 -14.24 8.63 -0.25
C ILE A 100 -12.80 8.13 -0.33
N ALA A 101 -12.19 7.82 0.82
CA ALA A 101 -10.83 7.29 0.83
C ALA A 101 -10.74 5.93 0.12
N LEU A 102 -11.70 5.01 0.32
CA LEU A 102 -11.72 3.73 -0.40
C LEU A 102 -11.91 3.92 -1.91
N GLU A 103 -12.77 4.85 -2.34
CA GLU A 103 -12.93 5.20 -3.76
C GLU A 103 -11.63 5.73 -4.37
N GLN A 104 -10.91 6.61 -3.67
CA GLN A 104 -9.61 7.09 -4.14
C GLN A 104 -8.60 5.96 -4.33
N ILE A 105 -8.59 4.99 -3.42
CA ILE A 105 -7.71 3.83 -3.51
C ILE A 105 -8.12 2.92 -4.68
N GLU A 106 -9.41 2.69 -4.86
CA GLU A 106 -9.98 1.88 -5.95
C GLU A 106 -9.64 2.48 -7.33
N LEU A 107 -9.83 3.78 -7.51
CA LEU A 107 -9.52 4.48 -8.76
C LEU A 107 -8.03 4.36 -9.13
N ARG A 108 -7.13 4.48 -8.15
CA ARG A 108 -5.68 4.34 -8.41
C ARG A 108 -5.28 2.90 -8.71
N LEU A 109 -5.91 1.92 -8.05
CA LEU A 109 -5.72 0.51 -8.36
C LEU A 109 -6.21 0.17 -9.77
N SER A 110 -7.36 0.70 -10.20
CA SER A 110 -7.84 0.54 -11.58
C SER A 110 -6.89 1.17 -12.58
N THR A 111 -6.46 2.42 -12.33
CA THR A 111 -5.51 3.13 -13.19
C THR A 111 -4.22 2.33 -13.38
N CYS A 112 -3.67 1.77 -12.30
CA CYS A 112 -2.46 0.98 -12.38
C CYS A 112 -2.68 -0.39 -13.04
N ASN A 113 -3.85 -1.00 -12.87
CA ASN A 113 -4.22 -2.23 -13.59
C ASN A 113 -4.31 -2.00 -15.10
N ASP A 114 -4.79 -0.83 -15.52
CA ASP A 114 -5.07 -0.52 -16.91
C ASP A 114 -3.83 0.00 -17.66
N LEU A 115 -2.98 0.79 -16.97
CA LEU A 115 -1.82 1.48 -17.59
C LEU A 115 -0.45 0.88 -17.21
N GLY A 116 -0.37 0.01 -16.20
CA GLY A 116 0.86 -0.70 -15.83
C GLY A 116 1.98 0.14 -15.18
N ASP A 117 2.05 1.46 -15.41
CA ASP A 117 3.28 2.25 -15.18
C ASP A 117 3.25 3.25 -14.01
N THR A 118 2.45 3.01 -12.96
CA THR A 118 2.26 4.04 -11.90
C THR A 118 2.23 3.50 -10.47
N VAL A 119 3.11 2.56 -10.13
CA VAL A 119 3.19 2.06 -8.74
C VAL A 119 3.61 3.16 -7.76
N VAL A 120 4.43 4.11 -8.22
CA VAL A 120 4.76 5.33 -7.48
C VAL A 120 3.51 6.17 -7.14
N ALA A 121 2.50 6.18 -8.02
CA ALA A 121 1.24 6.88 -7.78
C ALA A 121 0.37 6.19 -6.70
N MET A 122 0.67 4.95 -6.31
CA MET A 122 0.00 4.27 -5.20
C MET A 122 0.58 4.60 -3.83
N ILE A 123 1.76 5.21 -3.70
CA ILE A 123 2.35 5.50 -2.38
C ILE A 123 1.38 6.25 -1.45
N PRO A 124 0.64 7.29 -1.92
CA PRO A 124 -0.31 7.99 -1.06
C PRO A 124 -1.53 7.15 -0.63
N THR A 125 -1.86 6.06 -1.35
CA THR A 125 -2.99 5.18 -0.98
C THR A 125 -2.71 4.36 0.26
N MET A 126 -1.44 4.07 0.56
CA MET A 126 -1.05 3.41 1.83
C MET A 126 -1.37 4.28 3.04
N GLY A 127 -1.11 5.60 2.93
CA GLY A 127 -1.45 6.56 3.97
C GLY A 127 -2.95 6.64 4.20
N LEU A 128 -3.74 6.66 3.12
CA LEU A 128 -5.20 6.59 3.19
C LEU A 128 -5.67 5.31 3.88
N MET A 129 -5.09 4.14 3.55
CA MET A 129 -5.46 2.86 4.15
C MET A 129 -5.15 2.79 5.65
N LYS A 130 -4.00 3.33 6.08
CA LYS A 130 -3.65 3.42 7.50
C LYS A 130 -4.62 4.32 8.28
N ASN A 131 -4.95 5.47 7.72
CA ASN A 131 -5.91 6.42 8.32
C ASN A 131 -7.31 5.82 8.39
N LEU A 132 -7.72 5.09 7.34
CA LEU A 132 -8.96 4.33 7.30
C LEU A 132 -9.03 3.30 8.42
N LYS A 133 -7.98 2.49 8.61
CA LYS A 133 -7.94 1.47 9.66
C LYS A 133 -8.20 2.08 11.03
N SER A 134 -7.51 3.19 11.36
CA SER A 134 -7.69 3.88 12.64
C SER A 134 -9.06 4.54 12.80
N SER A 135 -9.60 5.11 11.72
CA SER A 135 -10.88 5.84 11.76
C SER A 135 -12.07 4.89 11.86
N LEU A 136 -12.06 3.80 11.07
CA LEU A 136 -13.13 2.80 11.07
C LEU A 136 -13.09 1.94 12.32
N GLY A 137 -11.91 1.62 12.86
CA GLY A 137 -11.79 0.81 14.07
C GLY A 137 -12.54 1.38 15.28
N LYS A 138 -12.73 2.71 15.33
CA LYS A 138 -13.45 3.39 16.41
C LYS A 138 -14.97 3.32 16.29
N VAL A 139 -15.51 3.06 15.09
CA VAL A 139 -16.95 3.19 14.81
C VAL A 139 -17.56 1.97 14.13
N MET A 140 -16.74 1.05 13.64
CA MET A 140 -17.17 -0.11 12.88
C MET A 140 -16.40 -1.36 13.34
N PRO A 141 -17.01 -2.22 14.16
CA PRO A 141 -16.42 -3.49 14.59
C PRO A 141 -16.07 -4.38 13.39
N GLY A 142 -14.90 -5.03 13.43
CA GLY A 142 -14.42 -5.90 12.36
C GLY A 142 -13.88 -5.18 11.12
N ALA A 143 -14.04 -3.86 11.01
CA ALA A 143 -13.49 -3.11 9.88
C ALA A 143 -11.96 -3.11 9.87
N GLU A 144 -11.30 -3.08 11.03
CA GLU A 144 -9.83 -3.07 11.09
C GLU A 144 -9.19 -4.29 10.43
N GLN A 145 -9.84 -5.45 10.52
CA GLN A 145 -9.38 -6.69 9.90
C GLN A 145 -9.52 -6.62 8.38
N GLU A 146 -10.68 -6.19 7.88
CA GLU A 146 -10.96 -6.06 6.45
C GLU A 146 -10.05 -4.99 5.80
N ILE A 147 -9.96 -3.80 6.42
CA ILE A 147 -9.05 -2.73 5.97
C ILE A 147 -7.58 -3.18 6.09
N GLY A 148 -7.23 -3.94 7.14
CA GLY A 148 -5.89 -4.49 7.32
C GLY A 148 -5.49 -5.44 6.18
N GLN A 149 -6.37 -6.37 5.81
CA GLN A 149 -6.14 -7.25 4.66
C GLN A 149 -5.97 -6.47 3.35
N MET A 150 -6.73 -5.39 3.16
CA MET A 150 -6.57 -4.53 1.97
C MET A 150 -5.26 -3.74 2.00
N ALA A 151 -4.80 -3.30 3.18
CA ALA A 151 -3.50 -2.66 3.35
C ALA A 151 -2.34 -3.61 3.03
N GLU A 152 -2.42 -4.85 3.50
CA GLU A 152 -1.42 -5.89 3.21
C GLU A 152 -1.40 -6.24 1.73
N MET A 153 -2.56 -6.32 1.09
CA MET A 153 -2.66 -6.55 -0.35
C MET A 153 -2.00 -5.42 -1.14
N LEU A 154 -2.30 -4.17 -0.79
CA LEU A 154 -1.73 -2.98 -1.42
C LEU A 154 -0.22 -2.89 -1.21
N GLY A 155 0.26 -3.21 0.00
CA GLY A 155 1.70 -3.28 0.29
C GLY A 155 2.39 -4.39 -0.48
N GLY A 156 1.77 -5.55 -0.60
CA GLY A 156 2.27 -6.67 -1.42
C GLY A 156 2.39 -6.31 -2.90
N PHE A 157 1.39 -5.60 -3.44
CA PHE A 157 1.43 -5.07 -4.80
C PHE A 157 2.63 -4.14 -5.02
N MET A 158 2.87 -3.22 -4.06
CA MET A 158 3.98 -2.27 -4.15
C MET A 158 5.33 -2.99 -4.16
N THR A 159 5.57 -3.91 -3.21
CA THR A 159 6.83 -4.67 -3.13
C THR A 159 7.07 -5.51 -4.38
N GLU A 160 6.08 -6.24 -4.86
CA GLU A 160 6.22 -7.14 -6.00
C GLU A 160 6.45 -6.37 -7.31
N SER A 161 5.88 -5.17 -7.44
CA SER A 161 6.14 -4.30 -8.59
C SER A 161 7.54 -3.69 -8.60
N PHE A 162 8.19 -3.55 -7.43
CA PHE A 162 9.61 -3.16 -7.34
C PHE A 162 10.58 -4.35 -7.42
N SER A 163 10.10 -5.57 -7.16
CA SER A 163 10.93 -6.79 -7.05
C SER A 163 10.91 -7.66 -8.32
N GLY A 164 10.04 -7.36 -9.29
CA GLY A 164 10.01 -8.06 -10.55
C GLY A 164 11.24 -7.73 -11.40
N ASP A 165 11.85 -8.75 -12.00
CA ASP A 165 12.78 -8.66 -13.15
C ASP A 165 12.16 -7.88 -14.34
N SER A 166 10.85 -7.66 -14.27
CA SER A 166 10.05 -6.68 -15.00
C SER A 166 9.89 -5.43 -14.13
N ALA A 167 10.96 -4.65 -13.97
CA ALA A 167 10.79 -3.23 -13.77
C ALA A 167 9.97 -2.74 -14.97
N PHE A 168 8.71 -2.35 -14.71
CA PHE A 168 7.81 -1.80 -15.71
C PHE A 168 8.58 -0.76 -16.54
N GLY A 169 8.80 -1.05 -17.83
CA GLY A 169 9.34 -0.10 -18.78
C GLY A 169 10.87 0.01 -18.92
N LEU A 170 11.69 -0.97 -18.55
CA LEU A 170 13.07 -1.02 -19.10
C LEU A 170 13.02 -1.68 -20.49
N ASP A 171 12.54 -0.94 -21.49
CA ASP A 171 12.75 -1.34 -22.88
C ASP A 171 14.27 -1.48 -23.10
N ALA A 172 14.71 -2.64 -23.56
CA ALA A 172 16.12 -2.92 -23.82
C ALA A 172 16.73 -1.91 -24.84
N THR A 173 15.89 -1.22 -25.62
CA THR A 173 16.30 -0.14 -26.52
C THR A 173 16.73 1.14 -25.78
N THR A 174 16.09 1.48 -24.66
CA THR A 174 16.48 2.64 -23.81
C THR A 174 17.85 2.45 -23.18
N ASN A 175 18.25 1.20 -22.94
CA ASN A 175 19.57 0.88 -22.41
C ASN A 175 20.70 1.11 -23.43
N ALA A 176 20.46 0.87 -24.73
CA ALA A 176 21.50 1.00 -25.75
C ALA A 176 21.95 2.47 -25.97
N GLU A 177 21.01 3.41 -26.03
CA GLU A 177 21.33 4.84 -26.14
C GLU A 177 21.88 5.39 -24.81
N SER A 178 21.36 4.94 -23.66
CA SER A 178 21.90 5.33 -22.35
C SER A 178 23.34 4.84 -22.16
N ASP A 179 23.65 3.59 -22.54
CA ASP A 179 25.00 3.02 -22.50
C ASP A 179 25.96 3.76 -23.45
N LYS A 180 25.45 4.21 -24.61
CA LYS A 180 26.23 5.02 -25.56
C LYS A 180 26.55 6.40 -24.99
N ILE A 181 25.59 7.07 -24.37
CA ILE A 181 25.79 8.36 -23.69
C ILE A 181 26.80 8.22 -22.54
N LEU A 182 26.69 7.17 -21.73
CA LEU A 182 27.62 6.90 -20.62
C LEU A 182 29.04 6.60 -21.13
N ARG A 183 29.17 5.88 -22.26
CA ARG A 183 30.48 5.66 -22.91
C ARG A 183 31.08 6.95 -23.45
N GLU A 184 30.29 7.80 -24.10
CA GLU A 184 30.74 9.09 -24.61
C GLU A 184 31.20 10.01 -23.48
N ALA A 185 30.43 10.08 -22.38
CA ALA A 185 30.80 10.84 -21.19
C ALA A 185 32.09 10.31 -20.54
N SER A 186 32.26 8.98 -20.48
CA SER A 186 33.48 8.35 -19.96
C SER A 186 34.70 8.65 -20.84
N ALA A 187 34.55 8.60 -22.16
CA ALA A 187 35.62 8.95 -23.10
C ALA A 187 36.03 10.43 -23.00
N VAL A 188 35.08 11.34 -22.81
CA VAL A 188 35.36 12.76 -22.57
C VAL A 188 36.09 12.96 -21.24
N ALA A 189 35.68 12.26 -20.18
CA ALA A 189 36.38 12.32 -18.89
C ALA A 189 37.82 11.77 -18.97
N GLU A 190 38.04 10.67 -19.69
CA GLU A 190 39.38 10.12 -19.93
C GLU A 190 40.28 11.11 -20.70
N SER A 191 39.73 11.77 -21.74
CA SER A 191 40.47 12.78 -22.51
C SER A 191 40.86 14.01 -21.67
N SER A 192 39.95 14.49 -20.82
CA SER A 192 40.18 15.62 -19.90
C SER A 192 41.25 15.28 -18.83
N THR A 193 41.33 14.01 -18.43
CA THR A 193 42.34 13.56 -17.46
C THR A 193 43.75 13.54 -18.08
N GLY A 194 43.88 13.28 -19.39
CA GLY A 194 45.15 13.31 -20.11
C GLY A 194 45.75 14.71 -20.28
N GLU A 195 44.92 15.75 -20.38
CA GLU A 195 45.37 17.15 -20.54
C GLU A 195 45.74 17.83 -19.21
N MET A 196 45.34 17.26 -18.07
CA MET A 196 45.64 17.80 -16.73
C MET A 196 46.97 17.31 -16.13
N PHE A 197 47.67 16.37 -16.79
CA PHE A 197 49.00 15.95 -16.36
C PHE A 197 50.08 16.75 -17.12
N PRO A 198 50.84 17.63 -16.45
CA PRO A 198 51.98 18.29 -17.08
C PRO A 198 53.04 17.25 -17.47
N SER A 199 53.53 17.35 -18.71
CA SER A 199 54.58 16.47 -19.23
C SER A 199 55.86 16.62 -18.40
N VAL A 200 56.45 15.50 -17.99
CA VAL A 200 57.78 15.53 -17.37
C VAL A 200 58.82 16.04 -18.38
N PRO A 201 59.69 17.00 -18.02
CA PRO A 201 60.60 17.63 -18.96
C PRO A 201 61.62 16.61 -19.47
N SER A 202 61.76 16.54 -20.80
CA SER A 202 62.75 15.72 -21.47
C SER A 202 64.16 16.24 -21.18
N SER A 203 64.95 15.50 -20.41
CA SER A 203 66.41 15.66 -20.40
C SER A 203 67.02 14.71 -21.43
N SER A 204 67.21 15.24 -22.63
CA SER A 204 68.15 14.70 -23.59
C SER A 204 69.57 14.94 -23.09
N GLN A 205 70.33 13.88 -22.81
CA GLN A 205 71.78 13.91 -22.99
C GLN A 205 72.34 12.52 -23.32
N GLN A 206 73.16 12.53 -24.35
CA GLN A 206 73.67 11.43 -25.15
C GLN A 206 74.76 10.60 -24.46
N ALA A 207 74.92 9.40 -25.02
CA ALA A 207 76.16 8.65 -25.21
C ALA A 207 76.86 8.05 -23.97
N SER A 208 76.91 6.73 -23.92
CA SER A 208 78.03 5.98 -24.54
C SER A 208 77.83 4.47 -24.39
N SER A 209 78.03 3.77 -25.50
CA SER A 209 78.18 2.33 -25.56
C SER A 209 79.38 1.87 -24.74
N SER A 210 79.23 0.81 -23.95
CA SER A 210 80.34 -0.10 -23.72
C SER A 210 79.84 -1.51 -23.40
N LYS A 211 80.17 -2.44 -24.30
CA LYS A 211 80.05 -3.89 -24.15
C LYS A 211 80.99 -4.38 -23.06
N PHE A 212 80.53 -5.25 -22.16
CA PHE A 212 81.23 -6.37 -21.50
C PHE A 212 80.11 -7.18 -20.81
N LEU A 213 79.98 -8.50 -20.86
CA LEU A 213 80.82 -9.62 -21.26
C LEU A 213 79.89 -10.78 -21.68
#